data_AF-A0A942MVH7-F1
#
_entry.id   AF-A0A942MVH7-F1
#
_cell.length_a   1.000
_cell.length_b   1.000
_cell.length_c   1.000
_cell.angle_alpha   90.00
_cell.angle_beta   90.00
_cell.angle_gamma   90.00
#
_symmetry.space_group_name_H-M   'P 1'
#
loop_
_entity.id
_entity.type
_entity.pdbx_description
1 polymer ?
#
loop_
_entity_poly.entity_id
_entity_poly.type
_entity_poly.pdbx_seq_one_letter_code
_entity_poly.pdbx_strand_id
1 'polypeptide(L)' 'MKVGDLVTRKSYHNDVTFCIIGFTTGEDGEIMAILKALYNHSFIVDAPIADLENILAQGKL' A
#
# COMPACT_ATOMS: atom_id res chain seq x y z
N MET A 1 2.79 8.66 3.72
CA MET A 1 3.15 7.27 3.36
C MET A 1 4.47 7.31 2.61
N LYS A 2 5.40 6.42 2.93
CA LYS A 2 6.71 6.29 2.29
C LYS A 2 7.03 4.83 2.00
N VAL A 3 8.05 4.59 1.18
CA VAL A 3 8.59 3.23 0.95
C VAL A 3 9.00 2.62 2.30
N GLY A 4 8.57 1.39 2.55
CA GLY A 4 8.72 0.67 3.82
C GLY A 4 7.53 0.77 4.76
N ASP A 5 6.55 1.62 4.50
CA ASP A 5 5.32 1.68 5.32
C ASP A 5 4.42 0.48 5.03
N LEU A 6 3.82 -0.05 6.10
CA LEU A 6 2.78 -1.07 6.03
C LEU A 6 1.42 -0.40 5.85
N VAL A 7 0.71 -0.82 4.80
CA VAL A 7 -0.58 -0.25 4.43
C VAL A 7 -1.59 -1.35 4.12
N THR A 8 -2.86 -1.08 4.32
CA THR A 8 -3.97 -1.88 3.82
C THR A 8 -4.72 -1.12 2.74
N ARG A 9 -5.50 -1.84 1.94
CA ARG A 9 -6.42 -1.24 0.97
C ARG A 9 -7.83 -1.20 1.54
N LYS A 10 -8.44 -0.02 1.52
CA LYS A 10 -9.85 0.17 1.95
C LYS A 10 -10.79 -0.65 1.08
N SER A 11 -10.55 -0.67 -0.24
CA SER A 11 -11.33 -1.46 -1.20
C SER A 11 -11.32 -2.97 -0.94
N TYR A 12 -10.34 -3.49 -0.19
CA TYR A 12 -10.23 -4.90 0.18
C TYR A 12 -10.63 -5.17 1.64
N HIS A 13 -11.42 -4.31 2.27
CA HIS A 13 -11.82 -4.44 3.69
C HIS A 13 -10.64 -4.58 4.67
N ASN A 14 -9.46 -4.09 4.32
CA ASN A 14 -8.23 -4.28 5.09
C ASN A 14 -7.82 -5.76 5.31
N ASP A 15 -8.28 -6.68 4.44
CA ASP A 15 -8.01 -8.12 4.57
C ASP A 15 -6.54 -8.46 4.29
N VAL A 16 -5.92 -7.75 3.34
CA VAL A 16 -4.53 -7.97 2.94
C VAL A 16 -3.65 -6.79 3.39
N THR A 17 -2.56 -7.13 4.08
CA THR A 17 -1.51 -6.18 4.43
C THR A 17 -0.47 -6.11 3.33
N PHE A 18 -0.13 -4.89 2.95
CA PHE A 18 0.87 -4.58 1.94
C PHE A 18 2.02 -3.76 2.54
N CYS A 19 3.18 -3.84 1.90
CA CYS A 19 4.29 -2.93 2.14
C CYS A 19 4.50 -2.06 0.90
N ILE A 20 4.63 -0.75 1.07
CA ILE A 20 4.98 0.14 -0.03
C ILE A 20 6.44 -0.12 -0.41
N ILE A 21 6.67 -0.54 -1.65
CA ILE A 21 8.01 -0.79 -2.19
C ILE A 21 8.45 0.28 -3.19
N GLY A 22 7.54 1.15 -3.61
CA GLY A 22 7.84 2.23 -4.55
C GLY A 22 6.61 3.10 -4.83
N PHE A 23 6.80 4.11 -5.65
CA PHE A 23 5.75 4.94 -6.21
C PHE A 23 5.95 5.05 -7.71
N THR A 24 4.85 5.10 -8.45
CA THR A 24 4.83 5.32 -9.88
C THR A 24 3.79 6.38 -10.21
N THR A 25 3.90 6.96 -11.39
CA THR A 25 2.91 7.91 -11.91
C THR A 25 2.07 7.18 -12.95
N GLY A 26 0.75 7.17 -12.76
CA GLY A 26 -0.20 6.63 -13.72
C GLY A 26 -0.33 7.50 -14.98
N GLU A 27 -1.10 7.04 -15.95
CA GLU A 27 -1.24 7.70 -17.26
C GLU A 27 -1.84 9.11 -17.16
N ASP A 28 -2.69 9.36 -16.16
CA ASP A 28 -3.31 10.67 -15.90
C ASP A 28 -2.47 11.59 -15.00
N GLY A 29 -1.22 11.23 -14.70
CA GLY A 29 -0.36 11.98 -13.78
C GLY A 29 -0.65 11.72 -12.30
N GLU A 30 -1.51 10.75 -12.00
CA GLU A 30 -1.85 10.35 -10.64
C GLU A 30 -0.73 9.56 -9.96
N ILE A 31 -0.50 9.82 -8.67
CA ILE A 31 0.55 9.12 -7.91
C ILE A 31 -0.02 7.79 -7.40
N MET A 32 0.53 6.70 -7.90
CA MET A 32 0.22 5.35 -7.48
C MET A 32 1.35 4.80 -6.62
N ALA A 33 1.00 4.07 -5.56
CA ALA A 33 1.97 3.36 -4.74
C ALA A 33 2.09 1.92 -5.24
N ILE A 34 3.31 1.43 -5.35
CA ILE A 34 3.61 0.03 -5.64
C ILE A 34 3.65 -0.72 -4.32
N LEU A 35 2.82 -1.74 -4.21
CA LEU A 35 2.53 -2.48 -3.00
C LEU A 35 2.95 -3.93 -3.18
N LYS A 36 3.78 -4.42 -2.26
CA LYS A 36 4.07 -5.84 -2.15
C LYS A 36 3.18 -6.46 -1.08
N ALA A 37 2.43 -7.49 -1.45
CA ALA A 37 1.63 -8.23 -0.49
C ALA A 37 2.53 -8.95 0.54
N LEU A 38 2.04 -9.03 1.78
CA LEU A 38 2.67 -9.71 2.89
C LEU A 38 1.84 -10.93 3.32
N TYR A 39 2.38 -11.77 4.22
CA TYR A 39 1.73 -12.97 4.75
C TYR A 39 1.30 -13.98 3.67
N ASN A 40 2.27 -14.74 3.14
CA ASN A 40 2.05 -15.83 2.17
C ASN A 40 1.53 -15.41 0.78
N HIS A 41 1.38 -14.10 0.54
CA HIS A 41 1.08 -13.55 -0.77
C HIS A 41 2.37 -13.07 -1.45
N SER A 42 2.58 -13.46 -2.70
CA SER A 42 3.80 -13.15 -3.47
C SER A 42 3.57 -12.17 -4.63
N PHE A 43 2.40 -11.53 -4.67
CA PHE A 43 2.04 -10.61 -5.75
C PHE A 43 2.39 -9.16 -5.39
N ILE A 44 2.63 -8.38 -6.44
CA ILE A 44 2.86 -6.93 -6.40
C ILE A 44 1.70 -6.29 -7.16
N VAL A 45 1.12 -5.25 -6.59
CA VAL A 45 0.04 -4.47 -7.19
C VAL A 45 0.34 -2.99 -7.03
N ASP A 46 -0.08 -2.20 -8.00
CA ASP A 46 -0.20 -0.76 -7.85
C ASP A 46 -1.61 -0.40 -7.34
N ALA A 47 -1.68 0.66 -6.55
CA ALA A 47 -2.94 1.25 -6.12
C ALA A 47 -2.77 2.75 -5.87
N PRO A 48 -3.83 3.56 -6.09
CA PRO A 48 -3.80 4.98 -5.78
C PRO A 48 -3.59 5.17 -4.28
N ILE A 49 -2.77 6.15 -3.90
CA ILE A 49 -2.48 6.45 -2.47
C ILE A 49 -3.77 6.72 -1.68
N ALA A 50 -4.80 7.25 -2.34
CA ALA A 50 -6.10 7.53 -1.74
C ALA A 50 -6.86 6.27 -1.25
N ASP A 51 -6.61 5.11 -1.86
CA ASP A 51 -7.21 3.81 -1.47
C ASP A 51 -6.41 3.13 -0.33
N LEU A 52 -5.29 3.72 0.07
CA LEU A 52 -4.41 3.16 1.09
C LEU A 52 -4.72 3.71 2.47
N GLU A 53 -4.60 2.83 3.45
CA GLU A 53 -4.68 3.15 4.87
C GLU A 53 -3.42 2.66 5.59
N ASN A 54 -2.79 3.51 6.39
CA ASN A 54 -1.53 3.17 7.04
C ASN A 54 -1.80 2.41 8.35
N ILE A 55 -1.23 1.22 8.49
CA ILE A 55 -1.40 0.38 9.69
C ILE A 55 -0.54 0.89 10.86
N LEU A 56 0.59 1.54 10.56
CA LEU A 56 1.58 2.01 11.52
C LEU A 56 1.39 3.45 12.00
N ALA A 57 0.25 4.09 11.67
CA ALA A 57 -0.04 5.44 12.17
C ALA A 57 -0.19 5.51 13.71
N GLN A 58 -0.27 4.37 14.41
CA GLN A 58 -0.36 4.30 15.87
C GLN A 58 0.84 3.53 16.42
N GLY A 59 2.03 4.12 16.30
CA GLY A 59 3.22 3.64 16.99
C GLY A 59 2.98 3.51 18.49
N LYS A 60 2.77 2.29 18.95
CA LYS A 60 3.14 1.78 20.27
C LYS A 60 3.31 0.26 20.16
N LEU A 61 4.57 -0.14 19.99
CA LEU A 61 5.05 -1.45 20.45
C LEU A 61 5.09 -1.44 21.98
#